data_AF-A0A382X7V4-F1
#
_entry.id   AF-A0A382X7V4-F1
#
_cell.length_a   1.000
_cell.length_b   1.000
_cell.length_c   1.000
_cell.angle_alpha   90.00
_cell.angle_beta   90.00
_cell.angle_gamma   90.00
#
_symmetry.space_group_name_H-M   'P 1'
#
loop_
_entity.id
_entity.type
_entity.pdbx_description
1 polymer ?
#
loop_
_entity_poly.entity_id
_entity_poly.type
_entity_poly.pdbx_seq_one_letter_code
_entity_poly.pdbx_strand_id
1 'polypeptide(L)'
;MKSFAALVLVTPAIIILHSGGTDSGTPPAQLPQGVVDSDYYDGGSPSSAKVELGRMLFFDKILSGNRNIACATCHHPDLGTTDGLALGLGEGPQG
;
A
#
# COMPACT_ATOMS: atom_id res chain seq x y z
N MET A 1 19.13 -30.63 45.70
CA MET A 1 20.16 -31.58 45.21
C MET A 1 19.46 -32.89 44.89
N LYS A 2 19.15 -33.16 43.62
CA LYS A 2 18.84 -34.47 43.03
C LYS A 2 18.54 -34.24 41.55
N SER A 3 19.52 -34.62 40.74
CA SER A 3 19.49 -34.60 39.28
C SER A 3 18.34 -35.43 38.75
N PHE A 4 17.60 -34.89 37.80
CA PHE A 4 16.91 -35.69 36.80
C PHE A 4 17.35 -35.20 35.43
N ALA A 5 18.33 -35.92 34.88
CA ALA A 5 18.62 -35.91 33.46
C ALA A 5 17.40 -36.52 32.75
N ALA A 6 16.53 -35.67 32.20
CA ALA A 6 15.51 -36.11 31.25
C ALA A 6 16.19 -36.23 29.88
N LEU A 7 16.61 -37.46 29.57
CA LEU A 7 16.98 -37.92 28.25
C LEU A 7 15.91 -37.47 27.24
N VAL A 8 16.24 -36.49 26.40
CA VAL A 8 15.40 -36.05 25.28
C VAL A 8 15.40 -37.19 24.25
N LEU A 9 14.50 -38.15 24.44
CA LEU A 9 14.11 -39.08 23.39
C LEU A 9 13.33 -38.28 22.35
N VAL A 10 14.06 -37.82 21.33
CA VAL A 10 13.50 -37.30 20.08
C VAL A 10 12.76 -38.45 19.40
N THR A 11 11.50 -38.66 19.80
CA THR A 11 10.53 -39.34 18.97
C THR A 11 10.02 -38.33 17.94
N PRO A 12 10.00 -38.65 16.63
CA PRO A 12 9.61 -37.70 15.60
C PRO A 12 8.10 -37.42 15.55
N ALA A 13 7.34 -37.77 16.59
CA ALA A 13 5.88 -37.75 16.58
C ALA A 13 5.25 -36.75 17.57
N ILE A 14 6.04 -35.96 18.33
CA ILE A 14 5.52 -35.02 19.33
C ILE A 14 5.82 -33.56 18.93
N ILE A 15 5.56 -33.21 17.66
CA ILE A 15 5.50 -31.80 17.22
C ILE A 15 4.24 -31.55 16.40
N ILE A 16 3.06 -32.00 16.80
CA ILE A 16 1.82 -31.38 16.32
C ILE A 16 0.80 -31.51 17.44
N LEU A 17 0.57 -30.44 18.21
CA LEU A 17 -0.66 -30.13 18.97
C LEU A 17 -0.37 -29.04 20.01
N HIS A 18 0.10 -27.87 19.56
CA HIS A 18 -0.16 -26.63 20.29
C HIS A 18 -0.80 -25.64 19.33
N SER A 19 -1.90 -25.05 19.80
CA SER A 19 -2.76 -24.04 19.16
C SER A 19 -3.52 -24.49 17.92
N GLY A 20 -4.57 -25.28 18.13
CA GLY A 20 -5.84 -24.99 17.45
C GLY A 20 -6.33 -23.61 17.93
N GLY A 21 -5.79 -22.54 17.35
CA GLY A 21 -6.43 -21.25 17.38
C GLY A 21 -7.62 -21.34 16.44
N THR A 22 -8.81 -21.53 16.98
CA THR A 22 -10.06 -21.26 16.26
C THR A 22 -10.21 -19.75 16.23
N ASP A 23 -9.47 -19.06 15.36
CA ASP A 23 -9.91 -17.75 14.90
C ASP A 23 -11.22 -18.02 14.13
N SER A 24 -12.31 -17.64 14.77
CA SER A 24 -13.66 -17.96 14.34
C SER A 24 -13.82 -17.62 12.86
N GLY A 25 -14.04 -18.65 12.06
CA GLY A 25 -14.04 -18.62 10.60
C GLY A 25 -14.81 -17.43 10.03
N THR A 26 -14.07 -16.36 9.76
CA THR A 26 -14.48 -15.36 8.79
C THR A 26 -14.03 -15.95 7.45
N PRO A 27 -14.96 -16.35 6.56
CA PRO A 27 -14.58 -16.66 5.18
C PRO A 27 -13.72 -15.50 4.66
N PRO A 28 -12.65 -15.75 3.88
CA PRO A 28 -11.87 -14.65 3.32
C PRO A 28 -12.85 -13.66 2.72
N ALA A 29 -12.85 -12.43 3.24
CA ALA A 29 -13.83 -11.44 2.86
C ALA A 29 -13.83 -11.38 1.34
N GLN A 30 -14.99 -11.61 0.71
CA GLN A 30 -15.07 -11.55 -0.73
C GLN A 30 -14.72 -10.13 -1.14
N LEU A 31 -13.54 -9.97 -1.73
CA LEU A 31 -13.05 -8.66 -2.13
C LEU A 31 -13.98 -8.09 -3.20
N PRO A 32 -14.14 -6.76 -3.25
CA PRO A 32 -14.83 -6.14 -4.37
C PRO A 32 -14.13 -6.54 -5.67
N GLN A 33 -14.91 -6.58 -6.76
CA GLN A 33 -14.31 -6.75 -8.08
C GLN A 33 -13.32 -5.61 -8.33
N GLY A 34 -12.26 -5.90 -9.09
CA GLY A 34 -11.33 -4.87 -9.53
C GLY A 34 -12.07 -3.80 -10.31
N VAL A 35 -11.57 -2.56 -10.21
CA VAL A 35 -12.10 -1.43 -10.96
C VAL A 35 -12.05 -1.68 -12.46
N VAL A 36 -13.09 -1.28 -13.16
CA VAL A 36 -13.23 -1.36 -14.63
C VAL A 36 -13.35 0.04 -15.22
N ASP A 37 -13.18 0.17 -16.53
CA ASP A 37 -13.22 1.46 -17.23
C ASP A 37 -14.48 2.28 -16.92
N SER A 38 -15.64 1.63 -16.79
CA SER A 38 -16.90 2.28 -16.43
C SER A 38 -16.93 2.91 -15.04
N ASP A 39 -16.00 2.53 -14.14
CA ASP A 39 -15.88 3.12 -12.80
C ASP A 39 -15.12 4.47 -12.84
N TYR A 40 -14.42 4.76 -13.94
CA TYR A 40 -13.70 6.02 -14.13
C TYR A 40 -14.56 7.05 -14.86
N TYR A 41 -14.21 8.33 -14.68
CA TYR A 41 -14.79 9.41 -15.48
C TYR A 41 -14.60 9.16 -16.99
N ASP A 42 -15.60 9.55 -17.77
CA ASP A 42 -15.68 9.31 -19.22
C ASP A 42 -15.56 7.83 -19.62
N GLY A 43 -15.87 6.90 -18.70
CA GLY A 43 -15.73 5.46 -18.94
C GLY A 43 -14.29 5.06 -19.27
N GLY A 44 -13.30 5.67 -18.60
CA GLY A 44 -11.88 5.39 -18.81
C GLY A 44 -11.30 5.98 -20.10
N SER A 45 -12.10 6.70 -20.90
CA SER A 45 -11.70 7.27 -22.19
C SER A 45 -11.87 8.80 -22.22
N PRO A 46 -11.03 9.55 -21.47
CA PRO A 46 -11.10 11.00 -21.47
C PRO A 46 -10.68 11.59 -22.82
N SER A 47 -11.22 12.77 -23.16
CA SER A 47 -10.79 13.51 -24.35
C SER A 47 -9.32 13.94 -24.23
N SER A 48 -8.64 14.13 -25.37
CA SER A 48 -7.25 14.61 -25.40
C SER A 48 -7.08 15.94 -24.66
N ALA A 49 -8.06 16.84 -24.75
CA ALA A 49 -8.05 18.10 -24.02
C ALA A 49 -8.09 17.90 -22.49
N LYS A 50 -8.86 16.92 -22.00
CA LYS A 50 -8.92 16.59 -20.57
C LYS A 50 -7.62 15.93 -20.09
N VAL A 51 -7.03 15.04 -20.89
CA VAL A 51 -5.70 14.46 -20.61
C VAL A 51 -4.64 15.55 -20.51
N GLU A 52 -4.61 16.48 -21.45
CA GLU A 52 -3.64 17.57 -21.47
C GLU A 52 -3.83 18.54 -20.29
N LEU A 53 -5.08 18.87 -19.95
CA LEU A 53 -5.37 19.65 -18.74
C LEU A 53 -4.87 18.93 -17.49
N GLY A 54 -5.17 17.65 -17.34
CA GLY A 54 -4.70 16.83 -16.21
C GLY A 54 -3.17 16.82 -16.13
N ARG A 55 -2.49 16.67 -17.28
CA ARG A 55 -1.04 16.74 -17.36
C ARG A 55 -0.51 18.09 -16.88
N MET A 56 -1.10 19.21 -17.29
CA MET A 56 -0.68 20.54 -16.82
C MET A 56 -0.87 20.67 -15.30
N LEU A 57 -2.03 20.28 -14.79
CA LEU A 57 -2.35 20.35 -13.36
C LEU A 57 -1.46 19.47 -12.48
N PHE A 58 -1.01 18.31 -12.98
CA PHE A 58 -0.12 17.41 -12.26
C PHE A 58 1.22 18.06 -11.87
N PHE A 59 1.69 19.00 -12.68
CA PHE A 59 2.92 19.76 -12.43
C PHE A 59 2.67 21.15 -11.83
N ASP A 60 1.41 21.57 -11.67
CA ASP A 60 1.08 22.91 -11.19
C ASP A 60 0.92 22.93 -9.67
N LYS A 61 1.61 23.87 -9.02
CA LYS A 61 1.56 24.07 -7.57
C LYS A 61 0.31 24.81 -7.13
N ILE A 62 -0.46 25.40 -8.06
CA ILE A 62 -1.69 26.13 -7.74
C ILE A 62 -2.70 25.29 -6.95
N LEU A 63 -2.62 23.97 -7.07
CA LEU A 63 -3.48 23.02 -6.37
C LEU A 63 -3.10 22.78 -4.91
N SER A 64 -1.90 23.17 -4.46
CA SER A 64 -1.54 23.07 -3.03
C SER A 64 -1.97 24.31 -2.26
N GLY A 65 -2.36 24.11 -0.99
CA GLY A 65 -2.94 25.18 -0.17
C GLY A 65 -2.02 26.40 0.02
N ASN A 66 -0.70 26.18 0.10
CA ASN A 66 0.28 27.26 0.19
C ASN A 66 1.10 27.47 -1.11
N ARG A 67 0.74 26.76 -2.19
CA ARG A 67 1.31 26.86 -3.53
C ARG A 67 2.80 26.51 -3.64
N ASN A 68 3.32 25.64 -2.79
CA ASN A 68 4.74 25.24 -2.83
C ASN A 68 4.97 23.83 -3.43
N ILE A 69 3.93 23.00 -3.56
CA ILE A 69 4.00 21.59 -3.95
C ILE A 69 3.03 21.27 -5.09
N ALA A 70 3.41 20.35 -5.98
CA ALA A 70 2.54 19.76 -6.99
C ALA A 70 2.54 18.24 -6.83
N CYS A 71 1.64 17.53 -7.53
CA CYS A 71 1.64 16.06 -7.54
C CYS A 71 2.99 15.51 -8.01
N ALA A 72 3.57 16.13 -9.05
CA ALA A 72 4.88 15.78 -9.60
C ALA A 72 6.05 15.95 -8.62
N THR A 73 5.89 16.70 -7.53
CA THR A 73 6.96 16.85 -6.52
C THR A 73 7.28 15.50 -5.87
N CYS A 74 6.25 14.70 -5.56
CA CYS A 74 6.40 13.38 -4.95
C CYS A 74 6.23 12.21 -5.94
N HIS A 75 5.63 12.46 -7.11
CA HIS A 75 5.38 11.46 -8.14
C HIS A 75 6.06 11.82 -9.46
N HIS A 76 7.37 12.08 -9.45
CA HIS A 76 8.06 12.50 -10.65
C HIS A 76 8.26 11.33 -11.62
N PRO A 77 7.87 11.44 -12.92
CA PRO A 77 8.01 10.34 -13.88
C PRO A 77 9.45 9.84 -14.03
N ASP A 78 10.42 10.75 -14.06
CA ASP A 78 11.85 10.40 -14.19
C ASP A 78 12.41 9.63 -12.99
N LEU A 79 11.70 9.64 -11.86
CA LEU A 79 12.04 8.90 -10.63
C LEU A 79 11.12 7.70 -10.42
N GLY A 80 10.50 7.19 -11.49
CA GLY A 80 9.58 6.06 -11.41
C GLY A 80 8.35 6.35 -10.56
N THR A 81 7.82 7.57 -10.69
CA THR A 81 6.67 8.11 -9.94
C THR A 81 6.88 8.19 -8.42
N THR A 82 8.12 8.49 -8.00
CA THR A 82 8.52 8.74 -6.60
C THR A 82 9.34 10.04 -6.46
N ASP A 83 9.82 10.36 -5.25
CA ASP A 83 10.75 11.48 -4.97
C ASP A 83 12.13 11.03 -4.45
N GLY A 84 12.38 9.72 -4.39
CA GLY A 84 13.65 9.16 -3.91
C GLY A 84 13.91 9.37 -2.41
N LEU A 85 12.91 9.80 -1.63
CA LEU A 85 13.00 9.90 -0.18
C LEU A 85 12.53 8.61 0.49
N ALA A 86 13.01 8.38 1.72
CA ALA A 86 12.57 7.22 2.51
C ALA A 86 11.10 7.33 2.96
N LEU A 87 10.60 8.55 3.15
CA LEU A 87 9.24 8.86 3.53
C LEU A 87 8.74 10.06 2.72
N GLY A 88 7.48 10.01 2.30
CA GLY A 88 6.83 11.12 1.61
C GLY A 88 6.55 12.27 2.57
N LEU A 89 6.96 13.48 2.20
CA LEU A 89 6.82 14.68 3.03
C LEU A 89 5.51 15.45 2.75
N GLY A 90 4.94 15.31 1.54
CA GLY A 90 3.68 15.95 1.17
C GLY A 90 3.67 17.47 1.40
N GLU A 91 2.48 18.07 1.43
CA GLU A 91 2.30 19.48 1.77
C GLU A 91 2.41 19.70 3.29
N GLY A 92 3.19 20.69 3.71
CA GLY A 92 3.36 21.08 5.12
C GLY A 92 4.04 20.06 6.05
N PRO A 93 5.14 19.39 5.65
CA PRO A 93 5.82 18.41 6.50
C PRO A 93 6.34 19.05 7.79
N GLN A 94 6.21 18.34 8.89
CA GLN A 94 6.74 18.69 10.21
C GLN A 94 7.47 17.46 10.77
N GLY A 95 8.60 17.69 11.46
CA GLY A 95 9.46 16.65 12.02
C GLY A 95 9.42 16.60 13.54
#